data_AF-A0A401MAG7-F1
#
_entry.id   AF-A0A401MAG7-F1
#
_cell.length_a   1.000
_cell.length_b   1.000
_cell.length_c   1.000
_cell.angle_alpha   90.00
_cell.angle_beta   90.00
_cell.angle_gamma   90.00
#
_symmetry.space_group_name_H-M   'P 1'
#
loop_
_entity.id
_entity.type
_entity.pdbx_description
1 polymer ?
#
loop_
_entity_poly.entity_id
_entity_poly.type
_entity_poly.pdbx_seq_one_letter_code
_entity_poly.pdbx_strand_id
1 'polypeptide(L)'
;MATPAPTPSPTGGTSSSGGSAPTPQPSPGGLTDPGGKNISRQDTNSARQQRADELAAVKPAAPPGNLVGFDVQPQHVHYASYLLRNAQHDFSDRAKSLVDTLDGYAHAVGCGTGPEAFAKAYAEAAALFLEVWSRATEGVGGAAVGLTVTANNYAQAEQATAPLAPAVAKKNPPAVIKNAGAGGPVAELGWGNAPAGDGWGNAIIDEVSGALSVVGDEILRPILQHALRHGKVADITPGGDDIDLPKIAQAWRQAGKDAKKSADSFDDAIAYLTNPAPGNDEWQSAMKQFCSAIWGTTAWGKEHHNYKWSHDDGRQPALDVLQDSARALATACEGVSAEVTKVRSTITDVYKDAAKKTFDVGGVLDALKKVAELPVIAAEFIANIDTGRLNHAVDSYNSEIDALGDDLTKLKAALEEAKRSVPTYAAEEARAETFGARSLNEFKTEHKYTTDTDEKNHFYPVDLAGQEGIHGSHVIDKHAGKTDEQLAQRLRDQQIVRNGQVRPDASSSFTDMPSAQRFTQAALDDIDNAARIEQWIEGVERRAANNPNYDPNRSTIDPPVTLSFNQVTGSTVSRADYDAHGLQAQASDTHGVDVVLRYRKGIDPPFVVLTSMPVP
;
A
#
# COMPACT_ATOMS: atom_id res chain seq x y z
N MET A 1 67.20 -25.95 -29.65
CA MET A 1 66.99 -24.68 -30.36
C MET A 1 66.43 -23.70 -29.33
N ALA A 2 67.29 -22.98 -28.63
CA ALA A 2 67.75 -21.61 -28.95
C ALA A 2 66.56 -20.62 -28.86
N THR A 3 66.51 -19.56 -28.06
CA THR A 3 67.44 -18.87 -27.13
C THR A 3 66.56 -17.85 -26.34
N PRO A 4 67.05 -17.24 -25.24
CA PRO A 4 66.26 -16.51 -24.24
C PRO A 4 66.13 -14.99 -24.50
N ALA A 5 65.24 -14.37 -23.70
CA ALA A 5 65.00 -12.95 -23.28
C ALA A 5 65.72 -11.78 -23.99
N PRO A 6 65.11 -10.58 -24.02
CA PRO A 6 65.51 -9.61 -22.99
C PRO A 6 64.40 -8.63 -22.53
N THR A 7 64.52 -8.18 -21.28
CA THR A 7 64.05 -6.86 -20.85
C THR A 7 65.19 -5.86 -21.02
N PRO A 8 64.91 -4.66 -21.55
CA PRO A 8 65.40 -3.45 -20.86
C PRO A 8 64.41 -2.27 -20.90
N SER A 9 64.25 -1.57 -19.78
CA SER A 9 63.87 -0.14 -19.70
C SER A 9 65.08 0.75 -20.11
N PRO A 10 65.08 2.10 -20.10
CA PRO A 10 64.02 3.13 -19.96
C PRO A 10 64.13 4.28 -21.02
N THR A 11 63.10 5.12 -21.17
CA THR A 11 63.32 6.54 -21.53
C THR A 11 62.21 7.46 -21.05
N GLY A 12 62.64 8.60 -20.50
CA GLY A 12 61.86 9.59 -19.76
C GLY A 12 60.72 10.26 -20.51
N GLY A 13 59.70 10.61 -19.74
CA GLY A 13 58.68 11.60 -20.05
C GLY A 13 58.17 12.18 -18.74
N THR A 14 58.83 13.23 -18.28
CA THR A 14 58.38 14.08 -17.16
C THR A 14 57.01 14.67 -17.47
N SER A 15 56.01 14.35 -16.65
CA SER A 15 54.91 15.27 -16.37
C SER A 15 54.45 15.11 -14.91
N SER A 16 54.26 16.27 -14.31
CA SER A 16 54.08 16.56 -12.90
C SER A 16 52.71 16.14 -12.36
N SER A 17 52.74 15.57 -11.15
CA SER A 17 51.79 15.71 -10.04
C SER A 17 50.40 16.29 -10.33
N GLY A 18 49.38 15.45 -10.14
CA GLY A 18 47.98 15.86 -10.03
C GLY A 18 47.11 14.74 -9.50
N GLY A 19 47.47 14.19 -8.33
CA GLY A 19 46.64 13.23 -7.62
C GLY A 19 45.33 13.91 -7.19
N SER A 20 44.24 13.61 -7.87
CA SER A 20 42.90 13.89 -7.34
C SER A 20 42.56 12.76 -6.37
N ALA A 21 42.77 13.03 -5.08
CA ALA A 21 42.11 12.27 -4.03
C ALA A 21 40.59 12.30 -4.29
N PRO A 22 39.85 11.20 -4.03
CA PRO A 22 38.41 11.24 -4.08
C PRO A 22 37.92 12.29 -3.07
N THR A 23 37.18 13.27 -3.56
CA THR A 23 36.49 14.26 -2.75
C THR A 23 35.63 13.52 -1.72
N PRO A 24 35.77 13.77 -0.41
CA PRO A 24 34.86 13.22 0.58
C PRO A 24 33.46 13.72 0.24
N GLN A 25 32.56 12.78 -0.03
CA GLN A 25 31.14 13.07 -0.17
C GLN A 25 30.68 13.75 1.13
N PRO A 26 30.04 14.93 1.09
CA PRO A 26 29.59 15.59 2.31
C PRO A 26 28.59 14.68 3.00
N SER A 27 28.91 14.25 4.23
CA SER A 27 27.95 13.62 5.11
C SER A 27 26.77 14.58 5.31
N PRO A 28 25.52 14.12 5.22
CA PRO A 28 24.38 14.98 5.49
C PRO A 28 24.50 15.54 6.90
N GLY A 29 24.52 16.87 7.02
CA GLY A 29 24.66 17.57 8.29
C GLY A 29 23.52 17.19 9.22
N GLY A 30 23.86 16.72 10.42
CA GLY A 30 22.87 16.31 11.42
C GLY A 30 22.16 17.51 12.04
N LEU A 31 20.83 17.46 12.08
CA LEU A 31 20.00 18.41 12.82
C LEU A 31 20.15 18.16 14.33
N THR A 32 20.29 19.24 15.09
CA THR A 32 20.35 19.24 16.55
C THR A 32 19.18 20.05 17.10
N ASP A 33 18.62 19.62 18.23
CA ASP A 33 17.60 20.39 18.95
C ASP A 33 18.21 21.67 19.58
N PRO A 34 17.39 22.59 20.12
CA PRO A 34 17.88 23.80 20.77
C PRO A 34 18.79 23.57 21.99
N GLY A 35 18.85 22.34 22.51
CA GLY A 35 19.77 21.90 23.58
C GLY A 35 21.04 21.22 23.07
N GLY A 36 21.27 21.17 21.75
CA GLY A 36 22.44 20.56 21.13
C GLY A 36 22.38 19.03 20.99
N LYS A 37 21.22 18.40 21.25
CA LYS A 37 21.06 16.96 21.07
C LYS A 37 20.83 16.66 19.58
N ASN A 38 21.67 15.81 19.00
CA ASN A 38 21.52 15.39 17.62
C ASN A 38 20.24 14.55 17.46
N ILE A 39 19.25 15.10 16.75
CA ILE A 39 17.93 14.47 16.50
C ILE A 39 17.86 13.77 15.14
N SER A 40 18.91 13.87 14.30
CA SER A 40 19.00 13.12 13.03
C SER A 40 19.27 11.61 13.20
N ARG A 41 19.14 11.09 14.44
CA ARG A 41 19.30 9.67 14.80
C ARG A 41 18.22 9.24 15.80
N GLN A 42 16.97 9.22 15.37
CA GLN A 42 16.03 8.25 15.94
C GLN A 42 16.33 6.89 15.30
N ASP A 43 17.09 6.04 16.00
CA ASP A 43 17.27 4.55 15.93
C ASP A 43 17.03 3.74 14.62
N THR A 44 17.00 4.38 13.45
CA THR A 44 16.72 3.73 12.15
C THR A 44 17.97 3.17 11.50
N ASN A 45 19.13 3.81 11.69
CA ASN A 45 20.40 3.36 11.11
C ASN A 45 20.94 2.08 11.78
N SER A 46 20.78 1.94 13.10
CA SER A 46 21.12 0.73 13.86
C SER A 46 20.22 -0.44 13.46
N ALA A 47 18.90 -0.23 13.42
CA ALA A 47 17.94 -1.26 13.03
C ALA A 47 18.05 -1.66 11.55
N ARG A 48 18.24 -0.69 10.64
CA ARG A 48 18.47 -0.97 9.21
C ARG A 48 19.79 -1.71 8.99
N GLN A 49 20.86 -1.32 9.69
CA GLN A 49 22.13 -2.04 9.62
C GLN A 49 21.99 -3.47 10.13
N GLN A 50 21.33 -3.67 11.28
CA GLN A 50 21.04 -5.00 11.81
C GLN A 50 20.26 -5.85 10.80
N ARG A 51 19.22 -5.30 10.16
CA ARG A 51 18.47 -6.01 9.11
C ARG A 51 19.34 -6.36 7.90
N ALA A 52 20.27 -5.48 7.52
CA ALA A 52 21.22 -5.74 6.43
C ALA A 52 22.22 -6.85 6.79
N ASP A 53 22.72 -6.85 8.03
CA ASP A 53 23.63 -7.88 8.54
C ASP A 53 22.91 -9.24 8.61
N GLU A 54 21.67 -9.27 9.09
CA GLU A 54 20.82 -10.46 9.09
C GLU A 54 20.58 -10.99 7.67
N LEU A 55 20.28 -10.10 6.70
CA LEU A 55 20.11 -10.48 5.30
C LEU A 55 21.40 -11.07 4.71
N ALA A 56 22.55 -10.47 5.01
CA ALA A 56 23.85 -10.96 4.56
C ALA A 56 24.16 -12.35 5.14
N ALA A 57 23.78 -12.61 6.40
CA ALA A 57 23.97 -13.89 7.06
C ALA A 57 23.13 -15.02 6.47
N VAL A 58 21.95 -14.72 5.91
CA VAL A 58 21.08 -15.71 5.27
C VAL A 58 21.28 -15.83 3.76
N LYS A 59 22.21 -15.05 3.19
CA LYS A 59 22.47 -15.06 1.75
C LYS A 59 23.08 -16.41 1.32
N PRO A 60 22.42 -17.15 0.41
CA PRO A 60 22.96 -18.40 -0.12
C PRO A 60 24.21 -18.13 -0.96
N ALA A 61 25.09 -19.13 -1.05
CA ALA A 61 26.22 -19.08 -1.98
C ALA A 61 25.69 -18.93 -3.42
N ALA A 62 26.38 -18.15 -4.25
CA ALA A 62 26.00 -17.99 -5.64
C ALA A 62 25.92 -19.37 -6.31
N PRO A 63 24.89 -19.65 -7.14
CA PRO A 63 24.83 -20.91 -7.87
C PRO A 63 26.12 -21.07 -8.69
N PRO A 64 26.75 -22.24 -8.72
CA PRO A 64 27.93 -22.47 -9.53
C PRO A 64 27.54 -22.39 -11.02
N GLY A 65 27.71 -21.21 -11.63
CA GLY A 65 27.76 -20.92 -13.08
C GLY A 65 26.62 -21.40 -13.98
N ASN A 66 25.98 -20.48 -14.73
CA ASN A 66 25.15 -20.72 -15.93
C ASN A 66 24.36 -22.05 -16.00
N LEU A 67 23.70 -22.45 -14.90
CA LEU A 67 22.84 -23.63 -14.92
C LEU A 67 21.49 -23.25 -15.54
N VAL A 68 21.21 -23.84 -16.69
CA VAL A 68 19.86 -23.99 -17.23
C VAL A 68 19.11 -24.91 -16.25
N GLY A 69 18.09 -24.40 -15.58
CA GLY A 69 17.36 -25.11 -14.52
C GLY A 69 17.82 -24.69 -13.13
N PHE A 70 17.20 -23.64 -12.59
CA PHE A 70 17.34 -23.24 -11.19
C PHE A 70 16.44 -24.14 -10.33
N ASP A 71 17.05 -24.92 -9.44
CA ASP A 71 16.35 -25.67 -8.42
C ASP A 71 16.16 -24.75 -7.18
N VAL A 72 14.92 -24.44 -6.84
CA VAL A 72 14.59 -23.59 -5.69
C VAL A 72 14.81 -24.40 -4.43
N GLN A 73 15.79 -24.04 -3.60
CA GLN A 73 16.15 -24.73 -2.36
C GLN A 73 15.58 -24.00 -1.14
N PRO A 74 15.41 -24.63 0.04
CA PRO A 74 14.85 -23.97 1.22
C PRO A 74 15.59 -22.68 1.61
N GLN A 75 16.92 -22.68 1.44
CA GLN A 75 17.78 -21.52 1.67
C GLN A 75 17.47 -20.32 0.75
N HIS A 76 17.02 -20.57 -0.49
CA HIS A 76 16.61 -19.50 -1.42
C HIS A 76 15.31 -18.85 -0.96
N VAL A 77 14.37 -19.65 -0.47
CA VAL A 77 13.07 -19.18 0.06
C VAL A 77 13.26 -18.40 1.37
N HIS A 78 14.14 -18.86 2.26
CA HIS A 78 14.54 -18.08 3.44
C HIS A 78 15.16 -16.74 3.06
N TYR A 79 16.01 -16.69 2.03
CA TYR A 79 16.62 -15.44 1.59
C TYR A 79 15.59 -14.46 1.02
N ALA A 80 14.66 -14.93 0.19
CA ALA A 80 13.56 -14.13 -0.34
C ALA A 80 12.67 -13.56 0.78
N SER A 81 12.37 -14.35 1.82
CA SER A 81 11.65 -13.90 3.01
C SER A 81 12.32 -12.68 3.70
N TYR A 82 13.65 -12.68 3.81
CA TYR A 82 14.40 -11.56 4.41
C TYR A 82 14.52 -10.34 3.48
N LEU A 83 14.62 -10.57 2.16
CA LEU A 83 14.52 -9.49 1.17
C LEU A 83 13.17 -8.79 1.28
N LEU A 84 12.09 -9.58 1.37
CA LEU A 84 10.73 -9.08 1.46
C LEU A 84 10.47 -8.31 2.75
N ARG A 85 10.99 -8.82 3.89
CA ARG A 85 11.01 -8.07 5.15
C ARG A 85 11.69 -6.71 4.96
N ASN A 86 12.86 -6.64 4.32
CA ASN A 86 13.55 -5.36 4.13
C ASN A 86 12.75 -4.40 3.24
N ALA A 87 12.18 -4.90 2.14
CA ALA A 87 11.28 -4.14 1.28
C ALA A 87 10.06 -3.62 2.04
N GLN A 88 9.49 -4.42 2.95
CA GLN A 88 8.39 -4.01 3.83
C GLN A 88 8.76 -2.81 4.72
N HIS A 89 9.92 -2.87 5.38
CA HIS A 89 10.38 -1.77 6.23
C HIS A 89 10.64 -0.50 5.42
N ASP A 90 11.29 -0.63 4.26
CA ASP A 90 11.52 0.51 3.38
C ASP A 90 10.21 1.10 2.84
N PHE A 91 9.21 0.27 2.54
CA PHE A 91 7.87 0.71 2.15
C PHE A 91 7.15 1.46 3.28
N SER A 92 7.24 0.97 4.52
CA SER A 92 6.68 1.64 5.71
C SER A 92 7.38 2.98 6.00
N ASP A 93 8.71 3.02 5.91
CA ASP A 93 9.50 4.21 6.22
C ASP A 93 9.27 5.34 5.19
N ARG A 94 8.92 5.01 3.95
CA ARG A 94 8.49 6.02 2.94
C ARG A 94 7.18 6.70 3.30
N ALA A 95 6.21 5.98 3.87
CA ALA A 95 4.97 6.58 4.35
C ALA A 95 5.22 7.50 5.55
N LYS A 96 6.06 7.07 6.51
CA LYS A 96 6.47 7.93 7.64
C LYS A 96 7.19 9.18 7.17
N SER A 97 8.11 9.04 6.21
CA SER A 97 8.82 10.18 5.63
C SER A 97 7.88 11.18 4.97
N LEU A 98 6.76 10.74 4.38
CA LEU A 98 5.72 11.65 3.89
C LEU A 98 5.09 12.41 5.04
N VAL A 99 4.63 11.72 6.09
CA VAL A 99 3.99 12.36 7.26
C VAL A 99 4.95 13.36 7.92
N ASP A 100 6.19 12.95 8.19
CA ASP A 100 7.23 13.82 8.78
C ASP A 100 7.51 15.05 7.90
N THR A 101 7.50 14.88 6.57
CA THR A 101 7.68 16.01 5.65
C THR A 101 6.49 16.95 5.71
N LEU A 102 5.27 16.41 5.80
CA LEU A 102 4.04 17.20 5.81
C LEU A 102 3.82 17.93 7.14
N ASP A 103 4.27 17.37 8.27
CA ASP A 103 4.15 17.94 9.62
C ASP A 103 4.68 19.39 9.71
N GLY A 104 5.69 19.71 8.89
CA GLY A 104 6.27 21.06 8.80
C GLY A 104 5.40 22.11 8.12
N TYR A 105 4.23 21.77 7.57
CA TYR A 105 3.42 22.66 6.73
C TYR A 105 1.97 22.86 7.23
N ALA A 106 1.77 22.85 8.55
CA ALA A 106 0.47 23.18 9.13
C ALA A 106 -0.02 24.57 8.70
N HIS A 107 -1.33 24.71 8.56
CA HIS A 107 -2.04 25.97 8.23
C HIS A 107 -1.72 26.57 6.83
N ALA A 108 -1.08 25.83 5.93
CA ALA A 108 -0.64 26.33 4.63
C ALA A 108 -1.76 26.81 3.68
N VAL A 109 -3.02 26.39 3.84
CA VAL A 109 -4.10 26.80 2.91
C VAL A 109 -4.77 28.13 3.29
N GLY A 110 -4.54 28.65 4.51
CA GLY A 110 -5.10 29.91 4.99
C GLY A 110 -6.56 29.84 5.45
N CYS A 111 -7.19 31.01 5.62
CA CYS A 111 -8.58 31.18 6.04
C CYS A 111 -9.55 31.33 4.86
N GLY A 112 -10.82 30.97 5.11
CA GLY A 112 -11.93 31.14 4.17
C GLY A 112 -12.78 29.88 4.07
N THR A 113 -14.03 30.01 3.61
CA THR A 113 -14.95 28.87 3.49
C THR A 113 -14.44 27.82 2.50
N GLY A 114 -13.80 28.24 1.41
CA GLY A 114 -13.17 27.33 0.45
C GLY A 114 -11.97 26.59 1.05
N PRO A 115 -10.95 27.30 1.59
CA PRO A 115 -9.82 26.69 2.29
C PRO A 115 -10.22 25.72 3.42
N GLU A 116 -11.25 26.04 4.21
CA GLU A 116 -11.77 25.14 5.26
C GLU A 116 -12.34 23.83 4.67
N ALA A 117 -13.18 23.92 3.63
CA ALA A 117 -13.73 22.76 2.95
C ALA A 117 -12.63 21.90 2.29
N PHE A 118 -11.67 22.55 1.63
CA PHE A 118 -10.49 21.90 1.05
C PHE A 118 -9.66 21.17 2.11
N ALA A 119 -9.32 21.84 3.22
CA ALA A 119 -8.49 21.26 4.28
C ALA A 119 -9.14 20.00 4.88
N LYS A 120 -10.46 20.03 5.08
CA LYS A 120 -11.22 18.85 5.52
C LYS A 120 -11.15 17.71 4.50
N ALA A 121 -11.45 17.99 3.23
CA ALA A 121 -11.41 16.97 2.17
C ALA A 121 -10.00 16.38 1.99
N TYR A 122 -8.97 17.22 2.09
CA TYR A 122 -7.57 16.83 2.09
C TYR A 122 -7.24 15.87 3.24
N ALA A 123 -7.61 16.23 4.48
CA ALA A 123 -7.32 15.41 5.65
C ALA A 123 -7.99 14.02 5.54
N GLU A 124 -9.25 13.96 5.10
CA GLU A 124 -9.98 12.70 4.92
C GLU A 124 -9.36 11.83 3.80
N ALA A 125 -8.99 12.43 2.66
CA ALA A 125 -8.34 11.69 1.57
C ALA A 125 -6.93 11.22 1.95
N ALA A 126 -6.14 12.05 2.63
CA ALA A 126 -4.81 11.71 3.09
C ALA A 126 -4.82 10.61 4.16
N ALA A 127 -5.79 10.63 5.08
CA ALA A 127 -5.97 9.58 6.06
C ALA A 127 -6.24 8.22 5.39
N LEU A 128 -7.19 8.18 4.44
CA LEU A 128 -7.49 6.95 3.69
C LEU A 128 -6.28 6.46 2.87
N PHE A 129 -5.54 7.38 2.25
CA PHE A 129 -4.30 7.05 1.55
C PHE A 129 -3.29 6.34 2.46
N LEU A 130 -3.06 6.86 3.66
CA LEU A 130 -2.14 6.27 4.63
C LEU A 130 -2.66 4.94 5.20
N GLU A 131 -3.98 4.78 5.37
CA GLU A 131 -4.59 3.50 5.75
C GLU A 131 -4.37 2.41 4.68
N VAL A 132 -4.56 2.75 3.39
CA VAL A 132 -4.27 1.83 2.28
C VAL A 132 -2.81 1.41 2.31
N TRP A 133 -1.89 2.37 2.47
CA TRP A 133 -0.45 2.10 2.53
C TRP A 133 -0.08 1.22 3.74
N SER A 134 -0.65 1.50 4.92
CA SER A 134 -0.46 0.71 6.14
C SER A 134 -0.90 -0.74 5.94
N ARG A 135 -2.11 -0.96 5.42
CA ARG A 135 -2.63 -2.32 5.19
C ARG A 135 -1.83 -3.07 4.13
N ALA A 136 -1.42 -2.41 3.05
CA ALA A 136 -0.52 -3.01 2.06
C ALA A 136 0.82 -3.42 2.69
N THR A 137 1.35 -2.61 3.61
CA THR A 137 2.57 -2.95 4.38
C THR A 137 2.37 -4.23 5.20
N GLU A 138 1.23 -4.41 5.85
CA GLU A 138 0.92 -5.60 6.65
C GLU A 138 0.82 -6.87 5.78
N GLY A 139 0.19 -6.78 4.61
CA GLY A 139 0.15 -7.86 3.62
C GLY A 139 1.55 -8.32 3.18
N VAL A 140 2.45 -7.38 2.83
CA VAL A 140 3.85 -7.70 2.51
C VAL A 140 4.57 -8.41 3.67
N GLY A 141 4.24 -8.06 4.91
CA GLY A 141 4.74 -8.75 6.11
C GLY A 141 4.25 -10.19 6.22
N GLY A 142 2.96 -10.42 5.91
CA GLY A 142 2.36 -11.76 5.83
C GLY A 142 3.09 -12.62 4.81
N ALA A 143 3.31 -12.08 3.61
CA ALA A 143 4.09 -12.74 2.57
C ALA A 143 5.49 -13.15 3.04
N ALA A 144 6.20 -12.24 3.73
CA ALA A 144 7.55 -12.51 4.20
C ALA A 144 7.57 -13.64 5.24
N VAL A 145 6.62 -13.66 6.18
CA VAL A 145 6.55 -14.74 7.18
C VAL A 145 6.14 -16.06 6.53
N GLY A 146 5.11 -16.04 5.67
CA GLY A 146 4.64 -17.23 4.97
C GLY A 146 5.76 -17.91 4.19
N LEU A 147 6.61 -17.16 3.49
CA LEU A 147 7.80 -17.71 2.82
C LEU A 147 8.76 -18.44 3.78
N THR A 148 8.96 -17.94 5.02
CA THR A 148 9.78 -18.68 6.00
C THR A 148 9.09 -19.95 6.48
N VAL A 149 7.76 -19.92 6.71
CA VAL A 149 7.00 -21.12 7.08
C VAL A 149 7.12 -22.17 5.97
N THR A 150 6.97 -21.77 4.71
CA THR A 150 7.20 -22.64 3.56
C THR A 150 8.59 -23.25 3.58
N ALA A 151 9.62 -22.41 3.72
CA ALA A 151 11.01 -22.88 3.69
C ALA A 151 11.30 -23.90 4.80
N ASN A 152 10.72 -23.72 5.98
CA ASN A 152 10.81 -24.68 7.08
C ASN A 152 10.13 -26.00 6.74
N ASN A 153 8.89 -25.95 6.21
CA ASN A 153 8.16 -27.15 5.82
C ASN A 153 8.88 -27.89 4.69
N TYR A 154 9.48 -27.16 3.75
CA TYR A 154 10.28 -27.72 2.67
C TYR A 154 11.51 -28.45 3.20
N ALA A 155 12.30 -27.81 4.06
CA ALA A 155 13.48 -28.46 4.62
C ALA A 155 13.12 -29.70 5.46
N GLN A 156 11.98 -29.69 6.17
CA GLN A 156 11.48 -30.89 6.84
C GLN A 156 11.09 -32.02 5.88
N ALA A 157 10.46 -31.68 4.75
CA ALA A 157 10.11 -32.64 3.71
C ALA A 157 11.35 -33.28 3.08
N GLU A 158 12.38 -32.48 2.75
CA GLU A 158 13.65 -33.00 2.23
C GLU A 158 14.30 -33.96 3.22
N GLN A 159 14.31 -33.60 4.51
CA GLN A 159 14.86 -34.45 5.55
C GLN A 159 14.11 -35.78 5.70
N ALA A 160 12.77 -35.77 5.60
CA ALA A 160 11.96 -36.98 5.67
C ALA A 160 12.34 -37.99 4.58
N THR A 161 12.72 -37.50 3.40
CA THR A 161 13.22 -38.33 2.29
C THR A 161 14.68 -38.79 2.44
N ALA A 162 15.41 -38.32 3.45
CA ALA A 162 16.83 -38.61 3.70
C ALA A 162 17.03 -39.19 5.13
N PRO A 163 16.85 -40.50 5.36
CA PRO A 163 16.74 -41.10 6.70
C PRO A 163 18.01 -41.03 7.56
N LEU A 164 19.15 -40.62 7.01
CA LEU A 164 20.41 -40.41 7.72
C LEU A 164 20.75 -38.92 7.92
N ALA A 165 19.94 -38.01 7.39
CA ALA A 165 20.15 -36.59 7.54
C ALA A 165 19.75 -36.12 8.96
N PRO A 166 20.52 -35.22 9.59
CA PRO A 166 20.18 -34.66 10.89
C PRO A 166 18.85 -33.88 10.82
N ALA A 167 18.19 -33.78 11.99
CA ALA A 167 16.98 -32.98 12.15
C ALA A 167 17.15 -31.56 11.63
N VAL A 168 16.26 -31.13 10.73
CA VAL A 168 16.22 -29.76 10.27
C VAL A 168 15.70 -28.87 11.39
N ALA A 169 16.55 -27.95 11.83
CA ALA A 169 16.14 -26.89 12.74
C ALA A 169 15.29 -25.87 11.97
N LYS A 170 14.02 -25.72 12.37
CA LYS A 170 13.16 -24.65 11.84
C LYS A 170 13.80 -23.29 12.11
N LYS A 171 13.88 -22.45 11.10
CA LYS A 171 14.28 -21.05 11.26
C LYS A 171 13.08 -20.23 11.71
N ASN A 172 13.33 -19.27 12.59
CA ASN A 172 12.31 -18.30 12.96
C ASN A 172 12.02 -17.35 11.78
N PRO A 173 10.75 -16.98 11.57
CA PRO A 173 10.41 -15.92 10.63
C PRO A 173 11.15 -14.61 10.90
N PRO A 174 11.43 -13.80 9.86
CA PRO A 174 11.99 -12.47 10.04
C PRO A 174 11.07 -11.58 10.88
N ALA A 175 11.66 -10.63 11.60
CA ALA A 175 10.91 -9.60 12.30
C ALA A 175 10.25 -8.62 11.30
N VAL A 176 8.96 -8.81 11.06
CA VAL A 176 8.13 -8.01 10.15
C VAL A 176 7.26 -7.00 10.91
N ILE A 177 6.74 -6.03 10.16
CA ILE A 177 5.74 -5.09 10.65
C ILE A 177 4.37 -5.77 10.55
N LYS A 178 3.82 -6.26 11.67
CA LYS A 178 2.49 -6.91 11.67
C LYS A 178 1.33 -5.92 11.73
N ASN A 179 1.59 -4.75 12.31
CA ASN A 179 0.66 -3.64 12.40
C ASN A 179 1.48 -2.38 12.08
N ALA A 180 1.33 -1.85 10.87
CA ALA A 180 2.14 -0.70 10.45
C ALA A 180 1.65 0.60 11.09
N GLY A 181 0.32 0.72 11.23
CA GLY A 181 -0.34 1.96 11.55
C GLY A 181 -0.22 2.98 10.40
N ALA A 182 -1.13 3.93 10.32
CA ALA A 182 -1.15 4.94 9.25
C ALA A 182 0.00 5.96 9.32
N GLY A 183 0.97 5.82 10.24
CA GLY A 183 2.05 6.80 10.42
C GLY A 183 1.64 8.10 11.14
N GLY A 184 0.39 8.22 11.57
CA GLY A 184 -0.16 9.42 12.23
C GLY A 184 -1.00 10.28 11.26
N PRO A 185 -1.75 11.28 11.76
CA PRO A 185 -2.45 12.21 10.88
C PRO A 185 -1.43 13.08 10.12
N VAL A 186 -1.72 13.40 8.85
CA VAL A 186 -0.98 14.45 8.14
C VAL A 186 -1.24 15.80 8.79
N ALA A 187 -0.35 16.77 8.56
CA ALA A 187 -0.52 18.13 9.05
C ALA A 187 -1.90 18.70 8.72
N GLU A 188 -2.49 19.40 9.70
CA GLU A 188 -3.72 20.15 9.52
C GLU A 188 -3.43 21.38 8.65
N LEU A 189 -3.77 21.29 7.35
CA LEU A 189 -3.50 22.38 6.42
C LEU A 189 -4.38 23.61 6.65
N GLY A 190 -5.55 23.43 7.27
CA GLY A 190 -6.48 24.52 7.57
C GLY A 190 -6.02 25.38 8.74
N TRP A 191 -6.34 26.68 8.72
CA TRP A 191 -5.94 27.60 9.79
C TRP A 191 -6.79 27.42 11.08
N GLY A 192 -8.07 27.06 10.95
CA GLY A 192 -8.98 26.89 12.10
C GLY A 192 -8.96 28.11 13.03
N ASN A 193 -8.71 27.88 14.33
CA ASN A 193 -8.54 28.93 15.35
C ASN A 193 -7.07 29.28 15.64
N ALA A 194 -6.11 28.88 14.79
CA ALA A 194 -4.70 29.11 15.04
C ALA A 194 -4.37 30.62 15.10
N PRO A 195 -3.41 31.04 15.95
CA PRO A 195 -3.02 32.44 16.03
C PRO A 195 -2.52 32.92 14.67
N ALA A 196 -3.04 34.05 14.19
CA ALA A 196 -2.77 34.58 12.85
C ALA A 196 -1.25 34.72 12.60
N GLY A 197 -0.79 34.24 11.44
CA GLY A 197 0.57 34.42 10.97
C GLY A 197 0.67 35.73 10.18
N ASP A 198 1.61 36.59 10.56
CA ASP A 198 1.72 37.94 9.97
C ASP A 198 2.30 37.93 8.54
N GLY A 199 2.82 36.81 8.04
CA GLY A 199 3.61 36.74 6.81
C GLY A 199 2.88 37.16 5.54
N TRP A 200 1.66 36.66 5.32
CA TRP A 200 0.87 36.94 4.10
C TRP A 200 0.44 38.41 4.02
N GLY A 201 -0.10 38.96 5.12
CA GLY A 201 -0.52 40.35 5.20
C GLY A 201 0.66 41.32 5.09
N ASN A 202 1.78 41.01 5.74
CA ASN A 202 3.01 41.82 5.64
C ASN A 202 3.56 41.84 4.22
N ALA A 203 3.51 40.74 3.46
CA ALA A 203 3.96 40.73 2.06
C ALA A 203 3.15 41.70 1.19
N ILE A 204 1.82 41.73 1.33
CA ILE A 204 0.95 42.71 0.64
C ILE A 204 1.32 44.12 1.08
N ILE A 205 1.44 44.34 2.39
CA ILE A 205 1.79 45.65 2.95
C ILE A 205 3.12 46.15 2.41
N ASP A 206 4.16 45.32 2.44
CA ASP A 206 5.51 45.66 1.99
C ASP A 206 5.54 45.94 0.49
N GLU A 207 4.80 45.19 -0.32
CA GLU A 207 4.76 45.38 -1.77
C GLU A 207 4.00 46.65 -2.17
N VAL A 208 2.89 46.97 -1.49
CA VAL A 208 2.14 48.22 -1.72
C VAL A 208 2.92 49.42 -1.18
N SER A 209 3.51 49.31 0.01
CA SER A 209 4.27 50.39 0.66
C SER A 209 5.56 50.70 -0.10
N GLY A 210 6.30 49.66 -0.52
CA GLY A 210 7.52 49.81 -1.29
C GLY A 210 7.34 50.52 -2.64
N ALA A 211 6.14 50.44 -3.24
CA ALA A 211 5.83 51.15 -4.47
C ALA A 211 5.79 52.69 -4.32
N LEU A 212 5.70 53.21 -3.08
CA LEU A 212 5.54 54.64 -2.79
C LEU A 212 6.64 55.23 -1.89
N SER A 213 7.75 54.52 -1.70
CA SER A 213 8.95 54.97 -0.96
C SER A 213 8.64 55.42 0.50
N VAL A 214 9.11 56.59 0.94
CA VAL A 214 9.01 57.08 2.34
C VAL A 214 7.57 57.19 2.86
N VAL A 215 6.59 57.42 1.97
CA VAL A 215 5.15 57.46 2.32
C VAL A 215 4.60 56.06 2.63
N GLY A 216 5.22 55.03 2.05
CA GLY A 216 4.88 53.63 2.25
C GLY A 216 4.93 53.20 3.72
N ASP A 217 6.08 53.39 4.36
CA ASP A 217 6.33 52.80 5.68
C ASP A 217 5.67 53.56 6.84
N GLU A 218 5.58 54.89 6.76
CA GLU A 218 5.08 55.72 7.88
C GLU A 218 3.57 56.02 7.82
N ILE A 219 2.97 55.98 6.62
CA ILE A 219 1.57 56.37 6.42
C ILE A 219 0.72 55.20 5.91
N LEU A 220 1.20 54.50 4.88
CA LEU A 220 0.41 53.44 4.24
C LEU A 220 0.36 52.15 5.04
N ARG A 221 1.46 51.74 5.67
CA ARG A 221 1.53 50.53 6.50
C ARG A 221 0.37 50.41 7.52
N PRO A 222 0.09 51.40 8.40
CA PRO A 222 -1.03 51.30 9.35
C PRO A 222 -2.41 51.31 8.66
N ILE A 223 -2.55 51.99 7.52
CA ILE A 223 -3.79 52.02 6.74
C ILE A 223 -4.05 50.66 6.07
N LEU A 224 -3.01 50.02 5.52
CA LEU A 224 -3.10 48.70 4.89
C LEU A 224 -3.36 47.59 5.92
N GLN A 225 -2.76 47.67 7.11
CA GLN A 225 -3.10 46.79 8.23
C GLN A 225 -4.58 46.90 8.62
N HIS A 226 -5.13 48.12 8.59
CA HIS A 226 -6.55 48.33 8.82
C HIS A 226 -7.39 47.78 7.66
N ALA A 227 -7.03 48.08 6.41
CA ALA A 227 -7.77 47.64 5.21
C ALA A 227 -7.85 46.11 5.09
N LEU A 228 -6.76 45.39 5.40
CA LEU A 228 -6.74 43.91 5.43
C LEU A 228 -7.66 43.31 6.51
N ARG A 229 -8.00 44.08 7.55
CA ARG A 229 -8.91 43.67 8.63
C ARG A 229 -10.36 44.10 8.40
N HIS A 230 -10.68 44.63 7.22
CA HIS A 230 -12.02 45.11 6.88
C HIS A 230 -12.53 44.57 5.55
N GLY A 231 -13.86 44.42 5.44
CA GLY A 231 -14.52 43.85 4.26
C GLY A 231 -14.22 42.37 4.07
N LYS A 232 -14.58 41.81 2.90
CA LYS A 232 -14.41 40.38 2.61
C LYS A 232 -12.96 39.89 2.61
N VAL A 233 -11.98 40.79 2.45
CA VAL A 233 -10.55 40.41 2.53
C VAL A 233 -10.18 39.92 3.93
N ALA A 234 -10.86 40.42 4.97
CA ALA A 234 -10.68 39.93 6.34
C ALA A 234 -11.10 38.46 6.49
N ASP A 235 -12.08 38.00 5.72
CA ASP A 235 -12.59 36.62 5.78
C ASP A 235 -11.56 35.58 5.29
N ILE A 236 -10.56 36.02 4.54
CA ILE A 236 -9.47 35.18 4.00
C ILE A 236 -8.10 35.58 4.55
N THR A 237 -8.06 36.34 5.64
CA THR A 237 -6.82 36.79 6.29
C THR A 237 -6.66 36.09 7.66
N PRO A 238 -5.56 35.36 7.91
CA PRO A 238 -4.39 35.17 7.03
C PRO A 238 -4.71 34.31 5.79
N GLY A 239 -4.14 34.72 4.64
CA GLY A 239 -4.25 33.95 3.41
C GLY A 239 -3.29 32.77 3.37
N GLY A 240 -3.48 31.88 2.39
CA GLY A 240 -2.64 30.70 2.23
C GLY A 240 -1.17 31.03 1.89
N ASP A 241 -0.30 30.03 2.08
CA ASP A 241 1.13 30.10 1.82
C ASP A 241 1.45 29.53 0.43
N ASP A 242 1.68 30.43 -0.53
CA ASP A 242 2.02 30.07 -1.91
C ASP A 242 3.46 29.53 -2.08
N ILE A 243 4.30 29.59 -1.03
CA ILE A 243 5.67 29.04 -1.02
C ILE A 243 5.65 27.60 -0.52
N ASP A 244 4.85 27.30 0.48
CA ASP A 244 4.77 25.97 1.12
C ASP A 244 3.82 25.02 0.41
N LEU A 245 2.71 25.49 -0.15
CA LEU A 245 1.77 24.66 -0.94
C LEU A 245 2.44 23.89 -2.10
N PRO A 246 3.36 24.48 -2.90
CA PRO A 246 4.14 23.73 -3.89
C PRO A 246 5.04 22.64 -3.29
N LYS A 247 5.57 22.84 -2.08
CA LYS A 247 6.40 21.83 -1.39
C LYS A 247 5.55 20.66 -0.90
N ILE A 248 4.35 20.93 -0.39
CA ILE A 248 3.34 19.91 -0.07
C ILE A 248 3.01 19.10 -1.34
N ALA A 249 2.75 19.77 -2.46
CA ALA A 249 2.48 19.09 -3.73
C ALA A 249 3.65 18.21 -4.19
N GLN A 250 4.90 18.67 -4.01
CA GLN A 250 6.09 17.88 -4.30
C GLN A 250 6.19 16.64 -3.41
N ALA A 251 5.91 16.76 -2.11
CA ALA A 251 5.91 15.64 -1.18
C ALA A 251 4.90 14.55 -1.61
N TRP A 252 3.68 14.94 -1.98
CA TRP A 252 2.68 14.02 -2.50
C TRP A 252 3.12 13.32 -3.80
N ARG A 253 3.68 14.07 -4.76
CA ARG A 253 4.24 13.43 -5.98
C ARG A 253 5.33 12.42 -5.68
N GLN A 254 6.17 12.72 -4.69
CA GLN A 254 7.22 11.80 -4.28
C GLN A 254 6.61 10.55 -3.65
N ALA A 255 5.60 10.68 -2.79
CA ALA A 255 4.88 9.55 -2.21
C ALA A 255 4.26 8.64 -3.27
N GLY A 256 3.59 9.19 -4.29
CA GLY A 256 3.03 8.39 -5.38
C GLY A 256 4.09 7.63 -6.18
N LYS A 257 5.27 8.22 -6.41
CA LYS A 257 6.41 7.53 -7.04
C LYS A 257 6.98 6.43 -6.14
N ASP A 258 7.09 6.72 -4.86
CA ASP A 258 7.63 5.83 -3.85
C ASP A 258 6.74 4.60 -3.64
N ALA A 259 5.42 4.77 -3.68
CA ALA A 259 4.46 3.67 -3.67
C ALA A 259 4.72 2.72 -4.85
N LYS A 260 4.81 3.27 -6.07
CA LYS A 260 4.99 2.46 -7.29
C LYS A 260 6.34 1.77 -7.35
N LYS A 261 7.43 2.45 -7.01
CA LYS A 261 8.80 1.87 -6.98
C LYS A 261 8.96 0.75 -5.96
N SER A 262 8.12 0.71 -4.93
CA SER A 262 8.18 -0.36 -3.94
C SER A 262 7.70 -1.70 -4.51
N ALA A 263 6.86 -1.68 -5.55
CA ALA A 263 6.51 -2.86 -6.32
C ALA A 263 7.74 -3.44 -7.03
N ASP A 264 8.59 -2.61 -7.63
CA ASP A 264 9.82 -3.08 -8.28
C ASP A 264 10.75 -3.78 -7.27
N SER A 265 10.88 -3.22 -6.06
CA SER A 265 11.68 -3.84 -4.99
C SER A 265 11.10 -5.17 -4.50
N PHE A 266 9.77 -5.29 -4.55
CA PHE A 266 9.06 -6.52 -4.23
C PHE A 266 9.26 -7.58 -5.31
N ASP A 267 9.09 -7.20 -6.57
CA ASP A 267 9.32 -8.06 -7.72
C ASP A 267 10.79 -8.52 -7.77
N ASP A 268 11.75 -7.64 -7.46
CA ASP A 268 13.17 -7.99 -7.33
C ASP A 268 13.44 -8.97 -6.18
N ALA A 269 12.78 -8.80 -5.03
CA ALA A 269 12.92 -9.68 -3.88
C ALA A 269 12.47 -11.11 -4.19
N ILE A 270 11.45 -11.23 -5.05
CA ILE A 270 10.86 -12.50 -5.46
C ILE A 270 11.48 -13.04 -6.74
N ALA A 271 12.10 -12.20 -7.57
CA ALA A 271 12.80 -12.63 -8.78
C ALA A 271 13.85 -13.71 -8.48
N TYR A 272 14.40 -13.71 -7.27
CA TYR A 272 15.30 -14.75 -6.78
C TYR A 272 14.69 -16.16 -6.75
N LEU A 273 13.37 -16.28 -6.69
CA LEU A 273 12.60 -17.51 -6.75
C LEU A 273 12.12 -17.82 -8.18
N THR A 274 12.39 -16.97 -9.16
CA THR A 274 11.89 -17.11 -10.54
C THR A 274 13.00 -17.61 -11.48
N ASN A 275 12.70 -18.62 -12.31
CA ASN A 275 13.56 -19.10 -13.40
C ASN A 275 13.03 -18.68 -14.79
N PRO A 276 13.70 -17.78 -15.53
CA PRO A 276 13.23 -17.29 -16.83
C PRO A 276 13.42 -18.28 -18.00
N ALA A 277 13.84 -19.53 -17.75
CA ALA A 277 14.03 -20.53 -18.82
C ALA A 277 12.69 -20.92 -19.50
N PRO A 278 12.65 -21.10 -20.83
CA PRO A 278 11.47 -21.57 -21.55
C PRO A 278 11.02 -22.94 -21.04
N GLY A 279 9.73 -23.10 -20.72
CA GLY A 279 9.13 -24.36 -20.26
C GLY A 279 8.69 -24.41 -18.79
N ASN A 280 8.83 -23.32 -18.03
CA ASN A 280 8.39 -23.19 -16.62
C ASN A 280 7.23 -22.18 -16.47
N ASP A 281 6.27 -22.22 -17.41
CA ASP A 281 5.25 -21.18 -17.56
C ASP A 281 4.26 -21.14 -16.36
N GLU A 282 4.03 -22.27 -15.68
CA GLU A 282 3.10 -22.36 -14.55
C GLU A 282 3.67 -21.72 -13.28
N TRP A 283 4.90 -22.06 -12.88
CA TRP A 283 5.59 -21.43 -11.76
C TRP A 283 5.69 -19.91 -11.89
N GLN A 284 6.07 -19.45 -13.09
CA GLN A 284 6.18 -18.02 -13.39
C GLN A 284 4.84 -17.31 -13.31
N SER A 285 3.79 -17.92 -13.87
CA SER A 285 2.43 -17.37 -13.79
C SER A 285 1.92 -17.33 -12.35
N ALA A 286 2.19 -18.37 -11.56
CA ALA A 286 1.83 -18.42 -10.15
C ALA A 286 2.53 -17.32 -9.34
N MET A 287 3.83 -17.10 -9.56
CA MET A 287 4.57 -16.06 -8.84
C MET A 287 4.14 -14.65 -9.24
N LYS A 288 3.84 -14.41 -10.51
CA LYS A 288 3.25 -13.13 -10.95
C LYS A 288 1.88 -12.89 -10.32
N GLN A 289 1.06 -13.94 -10.23
CA GLN A 289 -0.23 -13.86 -9.54
C GLN A 289 -0.06 -13.54 -8.05
N PHE A 290 0.95 -14.11 -7.38
CA PHE A 290 1.32 -13.78 -6.00
C PHE A 290 1.66 -12.30 -5.85
N CYS A 291 2.59 -11.79 -6.68
CA CYS A 291 2.93 -10.36 -6.69
C CYS A 291 1.70 -9.48 -6.90
N SER A 292 0.83 -9.82 -7.85
CA SER A 292 -0.40 -9.06 -8.10
C SER A 292 -1.38 -9.14 -6.92
N ALA A 293 -1.43 -10.25 -6.20
CA ALA A 293 -2.39 -10.47 -5.11
C ALA A 293 -2.10 -9.59 -3.88
N ILE A 294 -0.82 -9.34 -3.60
CA ILE A 294 -0.35 -8.46 -2.52
C ILE A 294 -0.87 -7.03 -2.70
N TRP A 295 -1.07 -6.62 -3.95
CA TRP A 295 -1.63 -5.32 -4.30
C TRP A 295 -3.16 -5.34 -4.46
N GLY A 296 -3.82 -6.35 -3.89
CA GLY A 296 -5.26 -6.42 -3.73
C GLY A 296 -6.02 -7.16 -4.83
N THR A 297 -5.34 -7.86 -5.74
CA THR A 297 -6.06 -8.68 -6.72
C THR A 297 -6.60 -9.97 -6.10
N THR A 298 -7.76 -10.42 -6.56
CA THR A 298 -8.43 -11.64 -6.08
C THR A 298 -9.03 -12.46 -7.22
N ALA A 299 -9.34 -13.74 -6.97
CA ALA A 299 -9.97 -14.61 -7.96
C ALA A 299 -11.41 -14.20 -8.33
N TRP A 300 -12.07 -13.40 -7.50
CA TRP A 300 -13.42 -12.89 -7.74
C TRP A 300 -13.45 -11.41 -8.13
N GLY A 301 -12.33 -10.70 -8.04
CA GLY A 301 -12.29 -9.26 -8.24
C GLY A 301 -12.86 -8.82 -9.58
N LYS A 302 -13.57 -7.70 -9.57
CA LYS A 302 -14.14 -7.07 -10.77
C LYS A 302 -13.52 -5.70 -11.01
N GLU A 303 -13.95 -5.02 -12.06
CA GLU A 303 -13.57 -3.62 -12.28
C GLU A 303 -14.45 -2.71 -11.41
N HIS A 304 -13.79 -1.87 -10.60
CA HIS A 304 -14.44 -0.88 -9.73
C HIS A 304 -13.62 0.40 -9.72
N HIS A 305 -14.29 1.56 -9.81
CA HIS A 305 -13.64 2.87 -9.82
C HIS A 305 -12.54 3.02 -10.89
N ASN A 306 -12.69 2.35 -12.04
CA ASN A 306 -11.73 2.27 -13.14
C ASN A 306 -10.45 1.44 -12.85
N TYR A 307 -10.41 0.72 -11.72
CA TYR A 307 -9.33 -0.20 -11.37
C TYR A 307 -9.81 -1.64 -11.49
N LYS A 308 -8.95 -2.52 -12.02
CA LYS A 308 -9.26 -3.94 -12.18
C LYS A 308 -8.71 -4.73 -10.99
N TRP A 309 -9.60 -5.39 -10.26
CA TRP A 309 -9.25 -6.12 -9.04
C TRP A 309 -9.12 -7.63 -9.26
N SER A 310 -9.36 -8.15 -10.47
CA SER A 310 -9.08 -9.55 -10.79
C SER A 310 -7.58 -9.81 -10.89
N HIS A 311 -7.15 -11.04 -10.59
CA HIS A 311 -5.80 -11.49 -10.91
C HIS A 311 -5.46 -11.32 -12.40
N ASP A 312 -4.27 -10.81 -12.67
CA ASP A 312 -3.63 -10.75 -13.99
C ASP A 312 -2.14 -10.47 -13.79
N ASP A 313 -1.33 -10.79 -14.80
CA ASP A 313 0.12 -10.62 -14.76
C ASP A 313 0.50 -9.14 -14.54
N GLY A 314 1.28 -8.87 -13.48
CA GLY A 314 1.85 -7.54 -13.20
C GLY A 314 0.83 -6.48 -12.77
N ARG A 315 -0.38 -6.88 -12.36
CA ARG A 315 -1.44 -5.95 -11.97
C ARG A 315 -1.31 -5.52 -10.51
N GLN A 316 -1.35 -4.21 -10.27
CA GLN A 316 -1.05 -3.64 -8.95
C GLN A 316 -2.09 -2.57 -8.54
N PRO A 317 -3.39 -2.90 -8.45
CA PRO A 317 -4.45 -1.90 -8.40
C PRO A 317 -4.39 -1.01 -7.15
N ALA A 318 -4.00 -1.54 -5.98
CA ALA A 318 -3.81 -0.70 -4.79
C ALA A 318 -2.69 0.34 -4.97
N LEU A 319 -1.59 -0.02 -5.63
CA LEU A 319 -0.50 0.93 -5.91
C LEU A 319 -0.89 1.96 -6.96
N ASP A 320 -1.68 1.57 -7.95
CA ASP A 320 -2.21 2.49 -8.97
C ASP A 320 -3.15 3.52 -8.33
N VAL A 321 -4.04 3.07 -7.42
CA VAL A 321 -4.92 3.96 -6.62
C VAL A 321 -4.09 4.93 -5.77
N LEU A 322 -3.04 4.46 -5.09
CA LEU A 322 -2.13 5.32 -4.33
C LEU A 322 -1.46 6.34 -5.25
N GLN A 323 -0.87 5.91 -6.36
CA GLN A 323 -0.18 6.82 -7.28
C GLN A 323 -1.11 7.91 -7.84
N ASP A 324 -2.30 7.53 -8.28
CA ASP A 324 -3.28 8.47 -8.84
C ASP A 324 -3.82 9.41 -7.77
N SER A 325 -4.11 8.91 -6.56
CA SER A 325 -4.59 9.75 -5.44
C SER A 325 -3.52 10.74 -4.99
N ALA A 326 -2.27 10.32 -4.89
CA ALA A 326 -1.15 11.21 -4.57
C ALA A 326 -0.94 12.29 -5.64
N ARG A 327 -1.14 11.94 -6.92
CA ARG A 327 -1.10 12.92 -8.02
C ARG A 327 -2.25 13.92 -7.91
N ALA A 328 -3.46 13.45 -7.59
CA ALA A 328 -4.62 14.32 -7.42
C ALA A 328 -4.45 15.28 -6.23
N LEU A 329 -3.97 14.78 -5.07
CA LEU A 329 -3.63 15.60 -3.91
C LEU A 329 -2.58 16.68 -4.25
N ALA A 330 -1.53 16.31 -4.98
CA ALA A 330 -0.52 17.26 -5.44
C ALA A 330 -1.10 18.33 -6.37
N THR A 331 -1.87 17.93 -7.38
CA THR A 331 -2.54 18.86 -8.32
C THR A 331 -3.46 19.82 -7.58
N ALA A 332 -4.22 19.33 -6.59
CA ALA A 332 -5.14 20.16 -5.83
C ALA A 332 -4.38 21.19 -4.97
N CYS A 333 -3.28 20.81 -4.31
CA CYS A 333 -2.42 21.74 -3.56
C CYS A 333 -1.82 22.84 -4.47
N GLU A 334 -1.43 22.50 -5.70
CA GLU A 334 -0.97 23.49 -6.68
C GLU A 334 -2.10 24.41 -7.15
N GLY A 335 -3.31 23.88 -7.31
CA GLY A 335 -4.51 24.67 -7.59
C GLY A 335 -4.77 25.71 -6.49
N VAL A 336 -4.64 25.31 -5.21
CA VAL A 336 -4.78 26.25 -4.09
C VAL A 336 -3.68 27.32 -4.14
N SER A 337 -2.41 26.93 -4.37
CA SER A 337 -1.30 27.89 -4.50
C SER A 337 -1.54 28.91 -5.62
N ALA A 338 -2.09 28.47 -6.75
CA ALA A 338 -2.46 29.35 -7.87
C ALA A 338 -3.55 30.35 -7.48
N GLU A 339 -4.61 29.90 -6.80
CA GLU A 339 -5.70 30.79 -6.36
C GLU A 339 -5.25 31.75 -5.25
N VAL A 340 -4.40 31.30 -4.31
CA VAL A 340 -3.74 32.17 -3.31
C VAL A 340 -2.93 33.28 -4.01
N THR A 341 -2.14 32.92 -5.03
CA THR A 341 -1.33 33.88 -5.78
C THR A 341 -2.20 34.90 -6.51
N LYS A 342 -3.28 34.43 -7.13
CA LYS A 342 -4.24 35.26 -7.89
C LYS A 342 -5.00 36.24 -7.01
N VAL A 343 -5.52 35.80 -5.86
CA VAL A 343 -6.24 36.69 -4.94
C VAL A 343 -5.29 37.72 -4.31
N ARG A 344 -4.08 37.32 -3.89
CA ARG A 344 -3.07 38.23 -3.36
C ARG A 344 -2.67 39.29 -4.39
N SER A 345 -2.39 38.88 -5.63
CA SER A 345 -2.07 39.81 -6.73
C SER A 345 -3.20 40.82 -6.95
N THR A 346 -4.46 40.36 -6.92
CA THR A 346 -5.62 41.24 -7.06
C THR A 346 -5.74 42.24 -5.90
N ILE A 347 -5.54 41.80 -4.65
CA ILE A 347 -5.55 42.67 -3.47
C ILE A 347 -4.44 43.72 -3.57
N THR A 348 -3.22 43.29 -3.87
CA THR A 348 -2.06 44.17 -4.06
C THR A 348 -2.32 45.21 -5.15
N ASP A 349 -2.86 44.81 -6.30
CA ASP A 349 -3.18 45.72 -7.40
C ASP A 349 -4.23 46.75 -7.02
N VAL A 350 -5.32 46.32 -6.37
CA VAL A 350 -6.37 47.22 -5.91
C VAL A 350 -5.83 48.21 -4.88
N TYR A 351 -4.99 47.75 -3.94
CA TYR A 351 -4.39 48.62 -2.94
C TYR A 351 -3.34 49.57 -3.53
N LYS A 352 -2.54 49.15 -4.51
CA LYS A 352 -1.63 50.04 -5.26
C LYS A 352 -2.40 51.11 -6.02
N ASP A 353 -3.51 50.76 -6.67
CA ASP A 353 -4.36 51.71 -7.40
C ASP A 353 -5.03 52.71 -6.45
N ALA A 354 -5.59 52.23 -5.33
CA ALA A 354 -6.17 53.08 -4.29
C ALA A 354 -5.13 54.03 -3.68
N ALA A 355 -3.91 53.54 -3.41
CA ALA A 355 -2.82 54.35 -2.91
C ALA A 355 -2.42 55.44 -3.92
N LYS A 356 -2.25 55.08 -5.20
CA LYS A 356 -1.97 56.06 -6.26
C LYS A 356 -3.03 57.14 -6.29
N LYS A 357 -4.32 56.80 -6.37
CA LYS A 357 -5.43 57.78 -6.39
C LYS A 357 -5.44 58.69 -5.17
N THR A 358 -5.07 58.19 -4.00
CA THR A 358 -5.04 58.94 -2.74
C THR A 358 -3.86 59.93 -2.66
N PHE A 359 -2.70 59.58 -3.24
CA PHE A 359 -1.48 60.39 -3.11
C PHE A 359 -1.09 61.18 -4.37
N ASP A 360 -1.67 60.89 -5.54
CA ASP A 360 -1.45 61.59 -6.82
C ASP A 360 -2.03 63.03 -6.83
N VAL A 361 -2.80 63.41 -5.81
CA VAL A 361 -3.47 64.73 -5.71
C VAL A 361 -2.57 65.82 -5.07
N GLY A 362 -1.43 65.48 -4.47
CA GLY A 362 -0.56 66.48 -3.79
C GLY A 362 0.95 66.25 -3.88
N GLY A 363 1.41 65.09 -4.37
CA GLY A 363 2.83 64.73 -4.38
C GLY A 363 3.37 64.29 -3.01
N VAL A 364 4.48 63.55 -3.04
CA VAL A 364 5.10 62.85 -1.89
C VAL A 364 5.42 63.80 -0.71
N LEU A 365 5.80 65.05 -1.01
CA LEU A 365 6.18 66.05 -0.01
C LEU A 365 5.00 66.67 0.74
N ASP A 366 3.81 66.74 0.13
CA ASP A 366 2.60 67.22 0.83
C ASP A 366 1.89 66.09 1.58
N ALA A 367 2.00 64.84 1.13
CA ALA A 367 1.55 63.67 1.89
C ALA A 367 2.27 63.55 3.24
N LEU A 368 3.58 63.79 3.28
CA LEU A 368 4.37 63.79 4.53
C LEU A 368 3.99 64.90 5.52
N LYS A 369 3.48 66.04 5.03
CA LYS A 369 2.98 67.11 5.92
C LYS A 369 1.63 66.77 6.56
N LYS A 370 0.87 65.84 5.95
CA LYS A 370 -0.46 65.41 6.41
C LYS A 370 -0.44 64.21 7.35
N VAL A 371 0.72 63.81 7.90
CA VAL A 371 0.81 62.74 8.91
C VAL A 371 -0.07 63.03 10.15
N ALA A 372 -0.31 64.31 10.48
CA ALA A 372 -1.25 64.69 11.54
C ALA A 372 -2.75 64.48 11.19
N GLU A 373 -3.06 64.21 9.92
CA GLU A 373 -4.41 63.99 9.36
C GLU A 373 -4.62 62.53 8.90
N LEU A 374 -3.87 61.58 9.47
CA LEU A 374 -3.95 60.14 9.18
C LEU A 374 -5.40 59.59 9.06
N PRO A 375 -6.37 59.95 9.93
CA PRO A 375 -7.74 59.47 9.79
C PRO A 375 -8.43 59.90 8.49
N VAL A 376 -8.12 61.10 7.98
CA VAL A 376 -8.70 61.64 6.73
C VAL A 376 -8.10 60.92 5.53
N ILE A 377 -6.78 60.71 5.52
CA ILE A 377 -6.08 59.95 4.48
C ILE A 377 -6.54 58.49 4.45
N ALA A 378 -6.72 57.87 5.62
CA ALA A 378 -7.24 56.51 5.71
C ALA A 378 -8.65 56.40 5.11
N ALA A 379 -9.54 57.36 5.42
CA ALA A 379 -10.89 57.39 4.86
C ALA A 379 -10.88 57.56 3.33
N GLU A 380 -10.02 58.44 2.81
CA GLU A 380 -9.85 58.64 1.35
C GLU A 380 -9.29 57.40 0.66
N PHE A 381 -8.28 56.74 1.25
CA PHE A 381 -7.74 55.47 0.77
C PHE A 381 -8.83 54.39 0.69
N ILE A 382 -9.57 54.18 1.78
CA ILE A 382 -10.66 53.19 1.82
C ILE A 382 -11.74 53.52 0.79
N ALA A 383 -12.07 54.80 0.58
CA ALA A 383 -13.04 55.20 -0.45
C ALA A 383 -12.56 54.94 -1.89
N ASN A 384 -11.25 54.96 -2.12
CA ASN A 384 -10.64 54.67 -3.42
C ASN A 384 -10.44 53.17 -3.69
N ILE A 385 -10.68 52.29 -2.71
CA ILE A 385 -10.63 50.84 -2.90
C ILE A 385 -11.79 50.39 -3.78
N ASP A 386 -11.46 49.66 -4.86
CA ASP A 386 -12.44 48.93 -5.67
C ASP A 386 -12.97 47.71 -4.89
N THR A 387 -13.94 47.98 -4.02
CA THR A 387 -14.57 46.97 -3.15
C THR A 387 -15.31 45.91 -3.95
N GLY A 388 -15.85 46.26 -5.12
CA GLY A 388 -16.51 45.31 -6.02
C GLY A 388 -15.53 44.28 -6.56
N ARG A 389 -14.36 44.73 -7.03
CA ARG A 389 -13.28 43.85 -7.51
C ARG A 389 -12.73 42.97 -6.40
N LEU A 390 -12.53 43.50 -5.18
CA LEU A 390 -12.08 42.70 -4.04
C LEU A 390 -13.10 41.63 -3.63
N ASN A 391 -14.38 41.99 -3.50
CA ASN A 391 -15.41 41.04 -3.13
C ASN A 391 -15.53 39.91 -4.15
N HIS A 392 -15.51 40.23 -5.46
CA HIS A 392 -15.52 39.22 -6.51
C HIS A 392 -14.28 38.31 -6.46
N ALA A 393 -13.10 38.87 -6.18
CA ALA A 393 -11.87 38.09 -6.07
C ALA A 393 -11.91 37.12 -4.88
N VAL A 394 -12.42 37.55 -3.72
CA VAL A 394 -12.61 36.68 -2.54
C VAL A 394 -13.65 35.60 -2.79
N ASP A 395 -14.76 35.93 -3.45
CA ASP A 395 -15.81 34.95 -3.79
C ASP A 395 -15.28 33.89 -4.77
N SER A 396 -14.51 34.32 -5.77
CA SER A 396 -13.84 33.41 -6.71
C SER A 396 -12.80 32.54 -6.00
N TYR A 397 -11.96 33.11 -5.15
CA TYR A 397 -10.97 32.37 -4.36
C TYR A 397 -11.61 31.24 -3.54
N ASN A 398 -12.69 31.54 -2.82
CA ASN A 398 -13.39 30.52 -2.03
C ASN A 398 -14.05 29.46 -2.91
N SER A 399 -14.73 29.86 -3.99
CA SER A 399 -15.44 28.93 -4.87
C SER A 399 -14.50 27.98 -5.63
N GLU A 400 -13.35 28.48 -6.09
CA GLU A 400 -12.39 27.67 -6.84
C GLU A 400 -11.67 26.68 -5.92
N ILE A 401 -11.30 27.10 -4.70
CA ILE A 401 -10.69 26.22 -3.71
C ILE A 401 -11.67 25.15 -3.20
N ASP A 402 -12.95 25.51 -3.02
CA ASP A 402 -14.01 24.54 -2.68
C ASP A 402 -14.13 23.44 -3.75
N ALA A 403 -14.11 23.82 -5.03
CA ALA A 403 -14.13 22.87 -6.14
C ALA A 403 -12.92 21.91 -6.15
N LEU A 404 -11.73 22.39 -5.74
CA LEU A 404 -10.57 21.53 -5.54
C LEU A 404 -10.79 20.53 -4.38
N GLY A 405 -11.49 20.93 -3.31
CA GLY A 405 -11.90 20.05 -2.22
C GLY A 405 -12.89 18.97 -2.67
N ASP A 406 -13.83 19.32 -3.55
CA ASP A 406 -14.75 18.36 -4.17
C ASP A 406 -14.00 17.29 -4.99
N ASP A 407 -12.96 17.69 -5.72
CA ASP A 407 -12.11 16.76 -6.47
C ASP A 407 -11.38 15.77 -5.55
N LEU A 408 -10.91 16.22 -4.38
CA LEU A 408 -10.32 15.33 -3.37
C LEU A 408 -11.35 14.36 -2.77
N THR A 409 -12.59 14.81 -2.57
CA THR A 409 -13.66 13.95 -2.06
C THR A 409 -13.98 12.79 -3.01
N LYS A 410 -13.82 12.98 -4.32
CA LYS A 410 -14.03 11.92 -5.33
C LYS A 410 -13.02 10.76 -5.20
N LEU A 411 -11.86 10.98 -4.57
CA LEU A 411 -10.84 9.95 -4.37
C LEU A 411 -11.26 8.87 -3.36
N LYS A 412 -12.12 9.23 -2.40
CA LYS A 412 -12.46 8.39 -1.23
C LYS A 412 -12.97 7.00 -1.62
N ALA A 413 -13.80 6.91 -2.65
CA ALA A 413 -14.39 5.64 -3.04
C ALA A 413 -13.34 4.65 -3.58
N ALA A 414 -12.38 5.14 -4.38
CA ALA A 414 -11.28 4.32 -4.88
C ALA A 414 -10.32 3.91 -3.75
N LEU A 415 -10.02 4.84 -2.82
CA LEU A 415 -9.18 4.57 -1.66
C LEU A 415 -9.82 3.53 -0.70
N GLU A 416 -11.12 3.63 -0.44
CA GLU A 416 -11.85 2.64 0.37
C GLU A 416 -11.93 1.26 -0.32
N GLU A 417 -12.09 1.23 -1.66
CA GLU A 417 -11.99 -0.03 -2.39
C GLU A 417 -10.59 -0.63 -2.26
N ALA A 418 -9.53 0.17 -2.39
CA ALA A 418 -8.15 -0.30 -2.20
C ALA A 418 -7.90 -0.82 -0.78
N LYS A 419 -8.35 -0.10 0.24
CA LYS A 419 -8.21 -0.45 1.66
C LYS A 419 -8.85 -1.80 2.01
N ARG A 420 -9.99 -2.11 1.41
CA ARG A 420 -10.68 -3.40 1.59
C ARG A 420 -10.01 -4.52 0.81
N SER A 421 -9.55 -4.21 -0.40
CA SER A 421 -9.00 -5.22 -1.32
C SER A 421 -7.60 -5.68 -0.97
N VAL A 422 -6.76 -4.84 -0.37
CA VAL A 422 -5.41 -5.27 0.07
C VAL A 422 -5.52 -6.42 1.09
N PRO A 423 -4.70 -7.47 0.96
CA PRO A 423 -4.82 -8.66 1.81
C PRO A 423 -4.40 -8.36 3.25
N THR A 424 -4.97 -9.10 4.19
CA THR A 424 -4.52 -9.10 5.58
C THR A 424 -3.17 -9.82 5.69
N TYR A 425 -2.45 -9.59 6.79
CA TYR A 425 -1.27 -10.37 7.14
C TYR A 425 -1.53 -11.89 7.08
N ALA A 426 -2.63 -12.37 7.68
CA ALA A 426 -2.93 -13.81 7.76
C ALA A 426 -3.33 -14.40 6.40
N ALA A 427 -4.10 -13.66 5.59
CA ALA A 427 -4.45 -14.09 4.24
C ALA A 427 -3.20 -14.21 3.36
N GLU A 428 -2.25 -13.28 3.51
CA GLU A 428 -1.05 -13.26 2.69
C GLU A 428 0.03 -14.24 3.16
N GLU A 429 0.13 -14.47 4.47
CA GLU A 429 0.91 -15.58 5.03
C GLU A 429 0.43 -16.92 4.47
N ALA A 430 -0.88 -17.19 4.53
CA ALA A 430 -1.49 -18.40 3.99
C ALA A 430 -1.25 -18.54 2.47
N ARG A 431 -1.40 -17.45 1.72
CA ARG A 431 -1.16 -17.41 0.27
C ARG A 431 0.31 -17.71 -0.05
N ALA A 432 1.26 -17.07 0.63
CA ALA A 432 2.69 -17.29 0.42
C ALA A 432 3.11 -18.73 0.73
N GLU A 433 2.49 -19.34 1.75
CA GLU A 433 2.64 -20.78 2.02
C GLU A 433 2.25 -21.63 0.81
N THR A 434 1.12 -21.31 0.16
CA THR A 434 0.65 -22.08 -1.01
C THR A 434 1.59 -21.97 -2.20
N PHE A 435 2.06 -20.77 -2.54
CA PHE A 435 2.95 -20.58 -3.68
C PHE A 435 4.29 -21.25 -3.45
N GLY A 436 4.86 -21.08 -2.26
CA GLY A 436 6.09 -21.76 -1.91
C GLY A 436 5.93 -23.29 -1.89
N ALA A 437 4.77 -23.83 -1.53
CA ALA A 437 4.52 -25.27 -1.56
C ALA A 437 4.38 -25.78 -3.01
N ARG A 438 3.75 -25.00 -3.90
CA ARG A 438 3.60 -25.36 -5.33
C ARG A 438 4.93 -25.52 -6.08
N SER A 439 5.96 -24.74 -5.73
CA SER A 439 7.32 -24.93 -6.31
C SER A 439 7.87 -26.33 -6.10
N LEU A 440 7.43 -26.98 -5.02
CA LEU A 440 8.00 -28.25 -4.56
C LEU A 440 7.26 -29.44 -5.16
N ASN A 441 6.03 -29.20 -5.63
CA ASN A 441 5.12 -30.23 -6.10
C ASN A 441 5.18 -30.45 -7.61
N GLU A 442 5.94 -29.64 -8.38
CA GLU A 442 6.15 -29.86 -9.82
C GLU A 442 6.75 -31.25 -10.16
N PHE A 443 7.21 -32.02 -9.16
CA PHE A 443 7.77 -33.37 -9.34
C PHE A 443 7.00 -34.52 -8.66
N LYS A 444 5.83 -34.30 -8.04
CA LYS A 444 5.16 -35.36 -7.26
C LYS A 444 3.69 -35.54 -7.62
N THR A 445 3.35 -36.71 -8.18
CA THR A 445 1.98 -37.16 -8.47
C THR A 445 1.24 -37.72 -7.24
N GLU A 446 1.72 -37.43 -6.03
CA GLU A 446 1.23 -37.98 -4.75
C GLU A 446 0.83 -36.85 -3.79
N HIS A 447 -0.26 -37.02 -3.04
CA HIS A 447 -0.68 -36.10 -1.98
C HIS A 447 0.04 -36.41 -0.67
N LYS A 448 1.28 -35.94 -0.54
CA LYS A 448 2.01 -36.11 0.72
C LYS A 448 1.98 -34.85 1.53
N TYR A 449 1.79 -35.02 2.84
CA TYR A 449 2.19 -34.02 3.81
C TYR A 449 3.66 -33.65 3.56
N THR A 450 4.00 -32.39 3.77
CA THR A 450 5.42 -31.99 3.89
C THR A 450 6.12 -32.66 5.09
N THR A 451 5.39 -33.35 5.97
CA THR A 451 5.94 -34.13 7.08
C THR A 451 5.36 -35.55 7.15
N ASP A 452 6.20 -36.57 6.91
CA ASP A 452 5.84 -38.01 6.97
C ASP A 452 5.43 -38.51 8.38
N THR A 453 5.52 -37.67 9.42
CA THR A 453 5.29 -38.09 10.81
C THR A 453 3.82 -38.27 11.16
N ASP A 454 2.91 -37.58 10.48
CA ASP A 454 1.46 -37.64 10.74
C ASP A 454 0.67 -38.41 9.68
N GLU A 455 1.23 -38.63 8.48
CA GLU A 455 0.56 -39.30 7.35
C GLU A 455 -0.07 -40.64 7.74
N LYS A 456 0.61 -41.42 8.59
CA LYS A 456 0.17 -42.76 9.03
C LYS A 456 -1.02 -42.74 9.99
N ASN A 457 -1.37 -41.58 10.53
CA ASN A 457 -2.46 -41.40 11.49
C ASN A 457 -3.75 -40.89 10.82
N HIS A 458 -3.73 -40.66 9.51
CA HIS A 458 -4.84 -40.09 8.76
C HIS A 458 -5.43 -41.11 7.78
N PHE A 459 -6.75 -41.08 7.57
CA PHE A 459 -7.39 -41.88 6.51
C PHE A 459 -6.99 -41.36 5.13
N TYR A 460 -7.02 -40.04 4.97
CA TYR A 460 -6.67 -39.33 3.75
C TYR A 460 -5.82 -38.11 4.09
N PRO A 461 -4.48 -38.25 4.10
CA PRO A 461 -3.59 -37.13 4.37
C PRO A 461 -3.66 -36.08 3.25
N VAL A 462 -3.84 -34.80 3.60
CA VAL A 462 -3.86 -33.70 2.62
C VAL A 462 -2.97 -32.54 3.06
N ASP A 463 -2.27 -31.93 2.12
CA ASP A 463 -1.59 -30.64 2.29
C ASP A 463 -2.34 -29.57 1.50
N LEU A 464 -3.04 -28.68 2.19
CA LEU A 464 -3.86 -27.65 1.54
C LEU A 464 -3.02 -26.61 0.81
N ALA A 465 -1.83 -26.26 1.33
CA ALA A 465 -0.96 -25.28 0.70
C ALA A 465 -0.41 -25.86 -0.62
N GLY A 466 0.00 -27.13 -0.58
CA GLY A 466 0.48 -27.85 -1.75
C GLY A 466 -0.57 -28.11 -2.82
N GLN A 467 -1.86 -28.17 -2.46
CA GLN A 467 -2.97 -28.43 -3.38
C GLN A 467 -3.59 -27.17 -4.01
N GLU A 468 -3.35 -25.98 -3.45
CA GLU A 468 -3.96 -24.74 -3.97
C GLU A 468 -3.67 -24.54 -5.46
N GLY A 469 -4.71 -24.22 -6.24
CA GLY A 469 -4.63 -24.07 -7.69
C GLY A 469 -4.56 -25.39 -8.48
N ILE A 470 -4.07 -26.48 -7.87
CA ILE A 470 -4.01 -27.80 -8.53
C ILE A 470 -5.43 -28.24 -8.86
N HIS A 471 -5.67 -28.55 -10.14
CA HIS A 471 -6.95 -29.05 -10.62
C HIS A 471 -8.17 -28.15 -10.31
N GLY A 472 -7.92 -26.86 -10.08
CA GLY A 472 -8.92 -25.86 -9.70
C GLY A 472 -9.29 -25.86 -8.22
N SER A 473 -8.43 -26.40 -7.34
CA SER A 473 -8.55 -26.24 -5.90
C SER A 473 -8.35 -24.78 -5.50
N HIS A 474 -9.19 -24.26 -4.59
CA HIS A 474 -9.15 -22.86 -4.13
C HIS A 474 -9.55 -22.74 -2.66
N VAL A 475 -8.88 -23.47 -1.78
CA VAL A 475 -9.18 -23.45 -0.35
C VAL A 475 -8.61 -22.18 0.27
N ILE A 476 -7.35 -21.86 -0.01
CA ILE A 476 -6.61 -20.86 0.74
C ILE A 476 -6.88 -19.45 0.22
N ASP A 477 -6.83 -19.23 -1.10
CA ASP A 477 -7.06 -17.90 -1.68
C ASP A 477 -8.46 -17.36 -1.32
N LYS A 478 -9.45 -18.25 -1.20
CA LYS A 478 -10.85 -17.88 -0.98
C LYS A 478 -11.32 -17.93 0.47
N HIS A 479 -10.68 -18.75 1.32
CA HIS A 479 -11.21 -19.09 2.63
C HIS A 479 -10.21 -19.00 3.78
N ALA A 480 -9.05 -18.36 3.63
CA ALA A 480 -8.12 -18.13 4.76
C ALA A 480 -7.87 -16.64 5.01
N GLY A 481 -7.98 -16.22 6.28
CA GLY A 481 -7.60 -14.90 6.78
C GLY A 481 -8.40 -13.70 6.25
N LYS A 482 -9.62 -13.89 5.74
CA LYS A 482 -10.43 -12.80 5.16
C LYS A 482 -11.11 -11.96 6.23
N THR A 483 -11.18 -10.64 5.99
CA THR A 483 -12.01 -9.74 6.79
C THR A 483 -13.48 -9.80 6.36
N ASP A 484 -14.37 -9.31 7.22
CA ASP A 484 -15.80 -9.14 6.93
C ASP A 484 -16.02 -8.39 5.61
N GLU A 485 -15.27 -7.31 5.37
CA GLU A 485 -15.39 -6.52 4.14
C GLU A 485 -14.95 -7.33 2.90
N GLN A 486 -13.93 -8.19 3.04
CA GLN A 486 -13.47 -9.04 1.94
C GLN A 486 -14.47 -10.17 1.64
N LEU A 487 -15.11 -10.72 2.67
CA LEU A 487 -16.20 -11.68 2.51
C LEU A 487 -17.42 -11.04 1.82
N ALA A 488 -17.77 -9.81 2.22
CA ALA A 488 -18.81 -9.02 1.57
C ALA A 488 -18.45 -8.65 0.12
N GLN A 489 -17.19 -8.27 -0.16
CA GLN A 489 -16.70 -8.03 -1.53
C GLN A 489 -16.84 -9.29 -2.40
N ARG A 490 -16.54 -10.48 -1.87
CA ARG A 490 -16.75 -11.73 -2.60
C ARG A 490 -18.22 -11.97 -2.91
N LEU A 491 -19.13 -11.69 -1.97
CA LEU A 491 -20.56 -11.76 -2.19
C LEU A 491 -21.05 -10.72 -3.22
N ARG A 492 -20.41 -9.55 -3.35
CA ARG A 492 -20.68 -8.56 -4.41
C ARG A 492 -20.22 -9.07 -5.77
N ASP A 493 -18.97 -9.53 -5.86
CA ASP A 493 -18.30 -9.71 -7.14
C ASP A 493 -18.46 -11.12 -7.73
N GLN A 494 -18.60 -12.15 -6.89
CA GLN A 494 -18.72 -13.54 -7.36
C GLN A 494 -20.17 -13.99 -7.63
N GLN A 495 -21.11 -13.05 -7.80
CA GLN A 495 -22.52 -13.38 -8.01
C GLN A 495 -22.76 -14.14 -9.32
N ILE A 496 -23.41 -15.30 -9.20
CA ILE A 496 -23.89 -16.13 -10.29
C ILE A 496 -25.39 -16.38 -10.06
N VAL A 497 -26.22 -15.97 -11.01
CA VAL A 497 -27.66 -16.25 -10.97
C VAL A 497 -27.94 -17.55 -11.73
N ARG A 498 -28.43 -18.58 -11.04
CA ARG A 498 -28.84 -19.85 -11.66
C ARG A 498 -30.19 -20.26 -11.09
N ASN A 499 -31.17 -20.52 -11.97
CA ASN A 499 -32.53 -20.93 -11.61
C ASN A 499 -33.21 -19.99 -10.59
N GLY A 500 -32.98 -18.68 -10.69
CA GLY A 500 -33.52 -17.68 -9.76
C GLY A 500 -32.81 -17.58 -8.41
N GLN A 501 -31.80 -18.43 -8.14
CA GLN A 501 -30.97 -18.36 -6.94
C GLN A 501 -29.65 -17.66 -7.25
N VAL A 502 -29.28 -16.69 -6.41
CA VAL A 502 -27.97 -16.04 -6.44
C VAL A 502 -26.98 -16.88 -5.61
N ARG A 503 -25.85 -17.22 -6.21
CA ARG A 503 -24.72 -17.89 -5.54
C ARG A 503 -23.46 -17.02 -5.61
N PRO A 504 -22.53 -17.12 -4.65
CA PRO A 504 -22.64 -17.92 -3.43
C PRO A 504 -23.66 -17.33 -2.45
N ASP A 505 -24.24 -18.21 -1.64
CA ASP A 505 -25.24 -17.95 -0.58
C ASP A 505 -24.62 -17.56 0.76
N ALA A 506 -23.32 -17.79 0.93
CA ALA A 506 -22.50 -17.24 2.00
C ALA A 506 -21.04 -17.16 1.52
N SER A 507 -20.23 -16.36 2.21
CA SER A 507 -18.78 -16.33 2.05
C SER A 507 -18.15 -16.44 3.42
N SER A 508 -17.27 -17.42 3.60
CA SER A 508 -16.63 -17.73 4.88
C SER A 508 -15.13 -17.84 4.78
N SER A 509 -14.46 -17.69 5.92
CA SER A 509 -13.01 -17.80 6.05
C SER A 509 -12.61 -18.43 7.37
N PHE A 510 -11.67 -19.38 7.30
CA PHE A 510 -10.85 -19.77 8.44
C PHE A 510 -10.05 -18.57 8.94
N THR A 511 -9.69 -18.60 10.23
CA THR A 511 -8.85 -17.57 10.85
C THR A 511 -7.49 -17.45 10.16
N ASP A 512 -6.86 -18.58 9.86
CA ASP A 512 -5.51 -18.68 9.30
C ASP A 512 -5.28 -20.05 8.62
N MET A 513 -4.10 -20.22 8.02
CA MET A 513 -3.69 -21.46 7.35
C MET A 513 -3.65 -22.68 8.29
N PRO A 514 -3.06 -22.60 9.51
CA PRO A 514 -3.08 -23.72 10.46
C PRO A 514 -4.49 -24.19 10.81
N SER A 515 -5.44 -23.26 10.99
CA SER A 515 -6.84 -23.59 11.24
C SER A 515 -7.48 -24.29 10.05
N ALA A 516 -7.29 -23.76 8.84
CA ALA A 516 -7.78 -24.37 7.60
C ALA A 516 -7.29 -25.82 7.45
N GLN A 517 -5.98 -26.04 7.64
CA GLN A 517 -5.36 -27.36 7.57
C GLN A 517 -5.92 -28.30 8.65
N ARG A 518 -5.95 -27.87 9.91
CA ARG A 518 -6.42 -28.68 11.04
C ARG A 518 -7.86 -29.13 10.88
N PHE A 519 -8.78 -28.21 10.60
CA PHE A 519 -10.21 -28.54 10.55
C PHE A 519 -10.56 -29.35 9.30
N THR A 520 -9.90 -29.08 8.18
CA THR A 520 -10.10 -29.88 6.96
C THR A 520 -9.61 -31.30 7.17
N GLN A 521 -8.41 -31.49 7.74
CA GLN A 521 -7.91 -32.84 8.03
C GLN A 521 -8.82 -33.57 9.02
N ALA A 522 -9.27 -32.90 10.08
CA ALA A 522 -10.19 -33.51 11.05
C ALA A 522 -11.51 -33.98 10.40
N ALA A 523 -12.05 -33.23 9.42
CA ALA A 523 -13.23 -33.66 8.68
C ALA A 523 -13.00 -34.90 7.81
N LEU A 524 -11.79 -35.06 7.26
CA LEU A 524 -11.38 -36.24 6.49
C LEU A 524 -11.03 -37.44 7.38
N ASP A 525 -10.61 -37.18 8.62
CA ASP A 525 -10.27 -38.21 9.60
C ASP A 525 -11.49 -38.74 10.38
N ASP A 526 -12.64 -38.09 10.26
CA ASP A 526 -13.87 -38.60 10.84
C ASP A 526 -14.25 -39.95 10.19
N ILE A 527 -14.57 -40.94 11.03
CA ILE A 527 -14.78 -42.33 10.59
C ILE A 527 -15.96 -42.44 9.60
N ASP A 528 -17.03 -41.71 9.85
CA ASP A 528 -18.22 -41.75 9.01
C ASP A 528 -17.96 -41.04 7.67
N ASN A 529 -17.24 -39.92 7.69
CA ASN A 529 -16.80 -39.23 6.48
C ASN A 529 -15.81 -40.08 5.67
N ALA A 530 -14.84 -40.74 6.32
CA ALA A 530 -13.87 -41.59 5.64
C ALA A 530 -14.55 -42.77 4.91
N ALA A 531 -15.48 -43.46 5.58
CA ALA A 531 -16.27 -44.53 4.97
C ALA A 531 -17.12 -44.02 3.78
N ARG A 532 -17.65 -42.81 3.89
CA ARG A 532 -18.43 -42.18 2.80
C ARG A 532 -17.56 -41.81 1.61
N ILE A 533 -16.35 -41.33 1.84
CA ILE A 533 -15.38 -41.01 0.78
C ILE A 533 -14.98 -42.28 0.04
N GLU A 534 -14.69 -43.37 0.76
CA GLU A 534 -14.37 -44.68 0.16
C GLU A 534 -15.50 -45.17 -0.76
N GLN A 535 -16.75 -45.16 -0.26
CA GLN A 535 -17.92 -45.56 -1.06
C GLN A 535 -18.13 -44.67 -2.30
N TRP A 536 -17.86 -43.37 -2.18
CA TRP A 536 -17.94 -42.44 -3.30
C TRP A 536 -16.88 -42.76 -4.36
N ILE A 537 -15.63 -42.99 -3.95
CA ILE A 537 -14.52 -43.38 -4.84
C ILE A 537 -14.88 -44.66 -5.61
N GLU A 538 -15.28 -45.72 -4.91
CA GLU A 538 -15.70 -46.99 -5.54
C GLU A 538 -16.84 -46.80 -6.54
N GLY A 539 -17.80 -45.94 -6.21
CA GLY A 539 -18.93 -45.61 -7.07
C GLY A 539 -18.50 -44.92 -8.37
N VAL A 540 -17.54 -43.99 -8.29
CA VAL A 540 -16.97 -43.30 -9.44
C VAL A 540 -16.19 -44.27 -10.32
N GLU A 541 -15.33 -45.11 -9.74
CA GLU A 541 -14.54 -46.10 -10.47
C GLU A 541 -15.42 -47.13 -11.18
N ARG A 542 -16.45 -47.64 -10.49
CA ARG A 542 -17.43 -48.55 -11.06
C ARG A 542 -18.19 -47.93 -12.24
N ARG A 543 -18.55 -46.65 -12.14
CA ARG A 543 -19.22 -45.92 -13.23
C ARG A 543 -18.28 -45.71 -14.42
N ALA A 544 -17.02 -45.38 -14.17
CA ALA A 544 -15.99 -45.25 -15.21
C ALA A 544 -15.73 -46.58 -15.93
N ALA A 545 -15.70 -47.70 -15.20
CA ALA A 545 -15.56 -49.03 -15.79
C ALA A 545 -16.76 -49.42 -16.66
N ASN A 546 -17.98 -49.05 -16.25
CA ASN A 546 -19.22 -49.41 -16.94
C ASN A 546 -19.64 -48.44 -18.05
N ASN A 547 -19.05 -47.25 -18.13
CA ASN A 547 -19.39 -46.23 -19.11
C ASN A 547 -18.13 -45.56 -19.67
N PRO A 548 -17.66 -45.97 -20.87
CA PRO A 548 -16.47 -45.40 -21.51
C PRO A 548 -16.54 -43.89 -21.80
N ASN A 549 -17.75 -43.31 -21.86
CA ASN A 549 -17.95 -41.88 -22.13
C ASN A 549 -18.03 -41.03 -20.84
N TYR A 550 -17.97 -41.65 -19.66
CA TYR A 550 -17.97 -40.94 -18.39
C TYR A 550 -16.58 -40.39 -18.08
N ASP A 551 -16.48 -39.09 -17.85
CA ASP A 551 -15.25 -38.44 -17.35
C ASP A 551 -15.28 -38.42 -15.81
N PRO A 552 -14.55 -39.34 -15.14
CA PRO A 552 -14.54 -39.39 -13.68
C PRO A 552 -13.93 -38.13 -13.06
N ASN A 553 -13.11 -37.38 -13.79
CA ASN A 553 -12.50 -36.13 -13.30
C ASN A 553 -13.52 -34.99 -13.13
N ARG A 554 -14.79 -35.20 -13.48
CA ARG A 554 -15.86 -34.23 -13.20
C ARG A 554 -16.68 -34.59 -11.97
N SER A 555 -16.43 -35.75 -11.36
CA SER A 555 -17.15 -36.19 -10.17
C SER A 555 -16.73 -35.38 -8.95
N THR A 556 -17.70 -34.76 -8.29
CA THR A 556 -17.54 -34.13 -6.98
C THR A 556 -18.38 -34.89 -5.97
N ILE A 557 -17.90 -35.04 -4.74
CA ILE A 557 -18.72 -35.59 -3.67
C ILE A 557 -19.88 -34.62 -3.40
N ASP A 558 -21.10 -35.14 -3.35
CA ASP A 558 -22.34 -34.37 -3.15
C ASP A 558 -23.29 -35.16 -2.24
N PRO A 559 -23.76 -34.60 -1.10
CA PRO A 559 -23.35 -33.30 -0.52
C PRO A 559 -21.84 -33.24 -0.17
N PRO A 560 -21.27 -32.08 0.23
CA PRO A 560 -19.93 -32.03 0.82
C PRO A 560 -19.78 -32.99 2.01
N VAL A 561 -18.55 -33.34 2.39
CA VAL A 561 -18.32 -33.97 3.71
C VAL A 561 -18.27 -32.87 4.75
N THR A 562 -18.95 -33.08 5.88
CA THR A 562 -19.19 -32.04 6.88
C THR A 562 -18.77 -32.56 8.24
N LEU A 563 -18.15 -31.71 9.04
CA LEU A 563 -17.89 -32.00 10.45
C LEU A 563 -18.15 -30.75 11.31
N SER A 564 -18.84 -30.95 12.44
CA SER A 564 -19.11 -29.91 13.42
C SER A 564 -18.12 -29.97 14.58
N PHE A 565 -17.79 -28.81 15.13
CA PHE A 565 -16.83 -28.63 16.21
C PHE A 565 -17.44 -27.77 17.32
N ASN A 566 -17.02 -28.01 18.56
CA ASN A 566 -17.42 -27.17 19.69
C ASN A 566 -16.67 -25.83 19.73
N GLN A 567 -15.55 -25.73 19.02
CA GLN A 567 -14.74 -24.51 18.90
C GLN A 567 -15.09 -23.76 17.62
N VAL A 568 -14.85 -22.45 17.59
CA VAL A 568 -15.02 -21.62 16.39
C VAL A 568 -14.05 -22.11 15.32
N THR A 569 -14.57 -22.36 14.11
CA THR A 569 -13.81 -22.80 12.93
C THR A 569 -13.38 -21.64 12.04
N GLY A 570 -14.10 -20.52 12.12
CA GLY A 570 -13.87 -19.34 11.30
C GLY A 570 -15.04 -18.36 11.41
N SER A 571 -15.23 -17.56 10.37
CA SER A 571 -16.34 -16.60 10.28
C SER A 571 -17.03 -16.66 8.91
N THR A 572 -18.27 -16.18 8.85
CA THR A 572 -19.08 -16.16 7.62
C THR A 572 -19.97 -14.93 7.52
N VAL A 573 -20.11 -14.41 6.30
CA VAL A 573 -21.14 -13.45 5.93
C VAL A 573 -22.17 -14.18 5.06
N SER A 574 -23.44 -14.15 5.46
CA SER A 574 -24.51 -14.73 4.64
C SER A 574 -24.92 -13.78 3.51
N ARG A 575 -25.51 -14.33 2.44
CA ARG A 575 -26.13 -13.54 1.38
C ARG A 575 -27.23 -12.62 1.93
N ALA A 576 -28.01 -13.08 2.90
CA ALA A 576 -29.08 -12.28 3.49
C ALA A 576 -28.52 -11.05 4.22
N ASP A 577 -27.44 -11.22 4.98
CA ASP A 577 -26.78 -10.11 5.69
C ASP A 577 -26.13 -9.14 4.70
N TYR A 578 -25.51 -9.64 3.64
CA TYR A 578 -24.99 -8.80 2.56
C TYR A 578 -26.10 -8.05 1.83
N ASP A 579 -27.24 -8.68 1.52
CA ASP A 579 -28.34 -8.02 0.84
C ASP A 579 -28.98 -6.93 1.72
N ALA A 580 -28.89 -7.07 3.05
CA ALA A 580 -29.37 -6.09 4.03
C ALA A 580 -28.39 -4.93 4.29
N HIS A 581 -27.08 -5.20 4.32
CA HIS A 581 -26.06 -4.25 4.81
C HIS A 581 -24.97 -3.92 3.78
N GLY A 582 -24.98 -4.55 2.62
CA GLY A 582 -23.98 -4.39 1.56
C GLY A 582 -22.56 -4.69 2.05
N LEU A 583 -21.63 -3.80 1.73
CA LEU A 583 -20.21 -3.93 2.11
C LEU A 583 -19.95 -3.67 3.60
N GLN A 584 -20.98 -3.34 4.39
CA GLN A 584 -20.90 -3.19 5.85
C GLN A 584 -21.45 -4.41 6.59
N ALA A 585 -21.78 -5.50 5.88
CA ALA A 585 -22.22 -6.74 6.51
C ALA A 585 -21.12 -7.30 7.42
N GLN A 586 -21.49 -7.66 8.65
CA GLN A 586 -20.58 -8.22 9.65
C GLN A 586 -20.59 -9.74 9.62
N ALA A 587 -19.44 -10.36 9.84
CA ALA A 587 -19.33 -11.80 9.88
C ALA A 587 -19.81 -12.35 11.23
N SER A 588 -20.32 -13.59 11.20
CA SER A 588 -20.67 -14.37 12.39
C SER A 588 -19.75 -15.58 12.53
N ASP A 589 -19.51 -16.01 13.76
CA ASP A 589 -18.69 -17.20 14.04
C ASP A 589 -19.32 -18.46 13.44
N THR A 590 -18.49 -19.35 12.93
CA THR A 590 -18.88 -20.66 12.40
C THR A 590 -18.36 -21.78 13.27
N HIS A 591 -19.06 -22.91 13.30
CA HIS A 591 -18.68 -24.08 14.10
C HIS A 591 -18.58 -25.38 13.31
N GLY A 592 -18.89 -25.36 12.01
CA GLY A 592 -18.68 -26.50 11.11
C GLY A 592 -17.63 -26.23 10.03
N VAL A 593 -17.28 -27.29 9.32
CA VAL A 593 -16.51 -27.23 8.06
C VAL A 593 -17.16 -28.13 7.03
N ASP A 594 -17.33 -27.60 5.82
CA ASP A 594 -17.66 -28.35 4.62
C ASP A 594 -16.41 -28.54 3.77
N VAL A 595 -16.12 -29.78 3.38
CA VAL A 595 -15.04 -30.14 2.46
C VAL A 595 -15.63 -30.75 1.19
N VAL A 596 -15.32 -30.14 0.05
CA VAL A 596 -15.72 -30.63 -1.26
C VAL A 596 -14.54 -31.33 -1.90
N LEU A 597 -14.69 -32.62 -2.17
CA LEU A 597 -13.69 -33.42 -2.88
C LEU A 597 -14.05 -33.52 -4.35
N ARG A 598 -13.03 -33.52 -5.21
CA ARG A 598 -13.17 -33.79 -6.64
C ARG A 598 -12.28 -34.94 -7.05
N TYR A 599 -12.88 -35.95 -7.67
CA TYR A 599 -12.17 -37.13 -8.12
C TYR A 599 -11.13 -36.75 -9.18
N ARG A 600 -9.95 -37.39 -9.09
CA ARG A 600 -8.86 -37.22 -10.04
C ARG A 600 -8.19 -38.56 -10.27
N LYS A 601 -8.21 -38.99 -11.54
CA LYS A 601 -7.56 -40.23 -11.94
C LYS A 601 -6.04 -40.03 -11.99
N GLY A 602 -5.29 -40.96 -11.40
CA GLY A 602 -3.83 -41.01 -11.50
C GLY A 602 -3.07 -40.32 -10.37
N ILE A 603 -3.76 -40.00 -9.27
CA ILE A 603 -3.19 -39.52 -8.01
C ILE A 603 -3.70 -40.39 -6.85
N ASP A 604 -3.01 -40.39 -5.73
CA ASP A 604 -3.34 -41.20 -4.54
C ASP A 604 -3.37 -40.31 -3.28
N PRO A 605 -4.49 -40.28 -2.51
CA PRO A 605 -5.80 -40.84 -2.85
C PRO A 605 -6.39 -40.20 -4.14
N PRO A 606 -7.36 -40.82 -4.84
CA PRO A 606 -7.80 -40.41 -6.18
C PRO A 606 -8.74 -39.19 -6.19
N PHE A 607 -8.43 -38.17 -5.38
CA PHE A 607 -9.16 -36.93 -5.32
C PHE A 607 -8.27 -35.77 -4.84
N VAL A 608 -8.70 -34.55 -5.16
CA VAL A 608 -8.19 -33.32 -4.53
C VAL A 608 -9.26 -32.72 -3.63
N VAL A 609 -8.83 -31.97 -2.62
CA VAL A 609 -9.71 -31.03 -1.92
C VAL A 609 -9.98 -29.86 -2.86
N LEU A 610 -11.17 -29.80 -3.44
CA LEU A 610 -11.56 -28.74 -4.36
C LEU A 610 -11.76 -27.41 -3.64
N THR A 611 -12.44 -27.46 -2.51
CA THR A 611 -12.63 -26.33 -1.61
C THR A 611 -12.92 -26.87 -0.21
N SER A 612 -12.53 -26.13 0.81
CA SER A 612 -12.89 -26.36 2.21
C SER A 612 -13.27 -25.00 2.79
N MET A 613 -14.34 -24.95 3.57
CA MET A 613 -14.86 -23.67 4.05
C MET A 613 -15.57 -23.84 5.39
N PRO A 614 -15.43 -22.87 6.32
CA PRO A 614 -16.24 -22.86 7.53
C PRO A 614 -17.72 -22.67 7.21
N VAL A 615 -18.59 -23.30 7.99
CA VAL A 615 -20.05 -23.21 7.88
C VAL A 615 -20.69 -23.03 9.26
N PRO A 616 -21.82 -22.30 9.37
CA PRO A 616 -22.50 -22.02 10.63
C PRO A 616 -22.65 -23.23 11.55
#